data_AF-G4ZIA5-F1
#
_entry.id   AF-G4ZIA5-F1
#
_cell.length_a   1.000
_cell.length_b   1.000
_cell.length_c   1.000
_cell.angle_alpha   90.00
_cell.angle_beta   90.00
_cell.angle_gamma   90.00
#
_symmetry.space_group_name_H-M   'P 1'
#
loop_
_entity.id
_entity.type
_entity.pdbx_description
1 polymer ?
#
loop_
_entity_poly.entity_id
_entity_poly.type
_entity_poly.pdbx_seq_one_letter_code
_entity_poly.pdbx_strand_id
1 'polypeptide(L)' 'IRKCFRSRDFEYDLQPRLCNLRQHGFYHGYLSESQNLLFQCMEPISPVEQRFYFQQGLRSNIYRSINEKRSKKLSTGLPF' A
#
# COMPACT_ATOMS: atom_id res chain seq x y z
N ILE A 1 -1.68 17.72 20.36
CA ILE A 1 -1.45 17.43 18.92
C ILE A 1 0.04 17.13 18.75
N ARG A 2 0.44 15.89 18.44
CA ARG A 2 1.86 15.55 18.25
C ARG A 2 2.29 16.09 16.89
N LYS A 3 2.91 17.28 16.85
CA LYS A 3 3.66 17.73 15.68
C LYS A 3 4.91 16.86 15.60
N CYS A 4 4.86 15.81 14.78
CA CYS A 4 6.06 15.09 14.40
C CYS A 4 6.96 16.09 13.64
N PHE A 5 7.99 16.61 14.30
CA PHE A 5 9.06 17.36 13.65
C PHE A 5 9.79 16.40 12.73
N ARG A 6 9.30 16.25 11.50
CA ARG A 6 9.99 15.52 10.45
C ARG A 6 10.54 16.56 9.49
N SER A 7 11.86 16.51 9.26
CA SER A 7 12.51 17.40 8.30
C SER A 7 11.81 17.26 6.95
N ARG A 8 11.76 18.33 6.16
CA ARG A 8 11.19 18.30 4.81
C ARG A 8 11.84 17.19 3.96
N ASP A 9 13.11 16.93 4.21
CA ASP A 9 13.91 15.86 3.59
C ASP A 9 13.35 14.46 3.86
N PHE A 10 12.66 14.27 4.99
CA PHE A 10 12.03 13.01 5.35
C PHE A 10 10.86 12.69 4.41
N GLU A 11 10.07 13.70 4.04
CA GLU A 11 8.92 13.52 3.16
C GLU A 11 9.32 13.26 1.71
N TYR A 12 10.37 13.93 1.23
CA TYR A 12 10.94 13.67 -0.10
C TYR A 12 11.47 12.24 -0.26
N ASP A 13 11.81 11.56 0.84
CA ASP A 13 12.31 10.18 0.82
C ASP A 13 11.17 9.14 0.91
N LEU A 14 9.98 9.49 1.41
CA LEU A 14 8.86 8.56 1.58
C LEU A 14 8.20 8.14 0.27
N GLN A 15 7.96 9.06 -0.67
CA GLN A 15 7.37 8.73 -1.97
C GLN A 15 8.26 7.77 -2.77
N PRO A 16 9.58 8.02 -2.92
CA PRO A 16 10.49 7.05 -3.54
C PRO A 16 10.51 5.70 -2.82
N ARG A 17 10.45 5.69 -1.47
CA ARG A 17 10.37 4.44 -0.69
C ARG A 17 9.08 3.68 -0.95
N LEU A 18 7.93 4.36 -1.06
CA LEU A 18 6.64 3.74 -1.43
C LEU A 18 6.68 3.17 -2.85
N CYS A 19 7.23 3.91 -3.82
CA CYS A 19 7.43 3.43 -5.19
C CYS A 19 8.29 2.17 -5.26
N ASN A 20 9.36 2.12 -4.46
CA ASN A 20 10.31 1.02 -4.46
C ASN A 20 9.93 -0.12 -3.51
N LEU A 21 8.88 0.04 -2.71
CA LEU A 21 8.45 -0.99 -1.76
C LEU A 21 7.98 -2.23 -2.51
N ARG A 22 8.69 -3.33 -2.34
CA ARG A 22 8.32 -4.64 -2.89
C ARG A 22 7.93 -5.58 -1.75
N GLN A 23 6.97 -6.46 -2.01
CA GLN A 23 6.61 -7.50 -1.06
C GLN A 23 7.71 -8.56 -1.00
N HIS A 24 8.55 -8.49 0.04
CA HIS A 24 9.51 -9.52 0.39
C HIS A 24 8.91 -10.37 1.53
N GLY A 25 8.73 -11.68 1.30
CA GLY A 25 8.13 -12.58 2.30
C GLY A 25 6.59 -12.50 2.39
N PHE A 26 6.06 -12.43 3.60
CA PHE A 26 4.62 -12.53 3.88
C PHE A 26 3.86 -11.24 3.53
N TYR A 27 2.62 -11.41 3.06
CA TYR A 27 1.73 -10.29 2.72
C TYR A 27 1.53 -9.31 3.89
N HIS A 28 1.36 -9.81 5.11
CA HIS A 28 1.12 -8.96 6.28
C HIS A 28 2.32 -8.06 6.62
N GLY A 29 3.55 -8.53 6.42
CA GLY A 29 4.75 -7.70 6.60
C GLY A 29 4.77 -6.53 5.62
N TYR A 30 4.52 -6.82 4.34
CA TYR A 30 4.40 -5.79 3.31
C TYR A 30 3.26 -4.81 3.56
N LEU A 31 2.09 -5.29 4.00
CA LEU A 31 0.97 -4.43 4.35
C LEU A 31 1.33 -3.48 5.50
N SER A 32 1.96 -4.00 6.56
CA SER A 32 2.42 -3.18 7.69
C SER A 32 3.45 -2.14 7.28
N GLU A 33 4.44 -2.49 6.44
CA GLU A 33 5.43 -1.53 5.94
C GLU A 33 4.80 -0.46 5.05
N SER A 34 3.89 -0.85 4.16
CA SER A 34 3.17 0.11 3.29
C SER A 34 2.34 1.10 4.11
N GLN A 35 1.58 0.63 5.11
CA GLN A 35 0.82 1.48 6.01
C GLN A 35 1.70 2.38 6.87
N ASN A 36 2.85 1.86 7.32
CA ASN A 36 3.82 2.65 8.07
C ASN A 36 4.38 3.79 7.21
N LEU A 37 4.70 3.56 5.94
CA LEU A 37 5.17 4.64 5.05
C LEU A 37 4.06 5.66 4.75
N LEU A 38 2.82 5.23 4.55
CA LEU A 38 1.67 6.11 4.33
C LEU A 38 1.36 6.98 5.55
N PHE A 39 1.38 6.41 6.76
CA PHE A 39 1.16 7.15 8.01
C PHE A 39 2.21 8.24 8.25
N GLN A 40 3.38 8.04 7.66
CA GLN A 40 4.53 8.90 7.83
C GLN A 40 4.58 10.08 6.84
N CYS A 41 3.77 10.04 5.77
CA CYS A 41 3.63 11.12 4.81
C CYS A 41 2.90 12.31 5.46
N MET A 42 3.42 13.53 5.31
CA MET A 42 2.76 14.73 5.85
C MET A 42 1.67 15.20 4.89
N GLU A 43 1.91 15.07 3.59
CA GLU A 43 0.95 15.27 2.53
C GLU A 43 0.06 14.02 2.34
N PRO A 44 -1.27 14.20 2.28
CA PRO A 44 -2.19 13.10 2.09
C PRO A 44 -2.05 12.52 0.69
N ILE A 45 -1.65 11.26 0.60
CA ILE A 45 -1.63 10.50 -0.66
C ILE A 45 -3.07 10.08 -1.00
N SER A 46 -3.49 10.32 -2.25
CA SER A 46 -4.85 9.99 -2.67
C SER A 46 -5.12 8.48 -2.61
N PRO A 47 -6.37 8.04 -2.40
CA PRO A 47 -6.71 6.60 -2.38
C PRO A 47 -6.33 5.86 -3.68
N VAL A 48 -6.29 6.59 -4.81
CA VAL A 48 -5.89 6.06 -6.12
C VAL A 48 -4.39 5.77 -6.14
N GLU A 49 -3.58 6.73 -5.70
CA GLU A 49 -2.12 6.56 -5.60
C GLU A 49 -1.74 5.50 -4.58
N GLN A 50 -2.42 5.45 -3.42
CA GLN A 50 -2.22 4.40 -2.43
C GLN A 50 -2.43 3.01 -3.05
N ARG A 51 -3.49 2.82 -3.83
CA ARG A 51 -3.73 1.57 -4.57
C ARG A 51 -2.65 1.30 -5.59
N PHE A 52 -2.22 2.32 -6.33
CA PHE A 52 -1.19 2.17 -7.33
C PHE A 52 0.13 1.67 -6.71
N TYR A 53 0.64 2.34 -5.68
CA TYR A 53 1.86 1.92 -4.98
C TYR A 53 1.74 0.51 -4.39
N PHE A 54 0.59 0.22 -3.77
CA PHE A 54 0.33 -1.10 -3.20
C PHE A 54 0.32 -2.21 -4.26
N GLN A 55 -0.33 -1.97 -5.41
CA GLN A 55 -0.42 -2.98 -6.47
C GLN A 55 0.92 -3.21 -7.18
N GLN A 56 1.72 -2.15 -7.36
CA GLN A 56 3.04 -2.28 -7.98
C GLN A 56 4.03 -3.08 -7.11
N GLY A 57 3.93 -2.96 -5.78
CA GLY A 57 4.82 -3.67 -4.87
C GLY A 57 4.44 -5.13 -4.59
N LEU A 58 3.18 -5.52 -4.84
CA LEU A 58 2.73 -6.89 -4.60
C LEU A 58 3.38 -7.91 -5.52
N ARG A 59 3.66 -9.10 -4.98
CA ARG A 59 4.10 -10.24 -5.80
C ARG A 59 2.96 -10.65 -6.74
N SER A 60 3.29 -10.88 -8.01
CA SER A 60 2.37 -11.32 -9.07
C SER A 60 1.47 -12.49 -8.67
N ASN A 61 2.00 -13.45 -7.90
CA ASN A 61 1.26 -14.62 -7.41
C ASN A 61 0.12 -14.22 -6.44
N ILE A 62 0.39 -13.26 -5.55
CA ILE A 62 -0.60 -12.75 -4.60
C ILE A 62 -1.57 -11.81 -5.31
N TYR A 63 -1.08 -10.96 -6.21
CA TYR A 63 -1.93 -10.11 -7.05
C TYR A 63 -2.94 -10.94 -7.84
N ARG A 64 -2.51 -12.06 -8.46
CA ARG A 64 -3.39 -12.99 -9.17
C ARG A 64 -4.42 -13.63 -8.23
N SER A 65 -4.01 -14.08 -7.05
CA SER A 65 -4.91 -14.66 -6.06
C SER A 65 -5.95 -13.65 -5.55
N ILE A 66 -5.56 -12.40 -5.31
CA ILE A 66 -6.47 -11.32 -4.89
C ILE A 66 -7.45 -11.00 -6.03
N ASN A 67 -6.96 -10.88 -7.26
CA ASN A 67 -7.82 -10.57 -8.39
C ASN A 67 -8.80 -11.72 -8.68
N GLU A 68 -8.33 -12.97 -8.60
CA GLU A 68 -9.18 -14.16 -8.76
C GLU A 68 -10.24 -14.25 -7.65
N LYS A 69 -9.89 -13.98 -6.39
CA LYS A 69 -10.86 -13.90 -5.29
C LYS A 69 -11.86 -12.77 -5.50
N ARG A 70 -11.42 -11.61 -6.02
CA ARG A 70 -12.30 -10.48 -6.33
C ARG A 70 -13.28 -10.83 -7.45
N SER A 71 -12.82 -11.46 -8.53
CA SER A 71 -13.66 -11.94 -9.63
C SER A 71 -14.65 -13.01 -9.16
N LYS A 72 -14.21 -13.95 -8.30
CA LYS A 72 -15.08 -14.97 -7.72
C LYS A 72 -16.15 -14.37 -6.80
N LYS A 73 -15.81 -13.34 -6.02
CA LYS A 73 -16.78 -12.64 -5.17
C LYS A 73 -17.80 -11.84 -5.98
N LEU A 74 -17.39 -11.26 -7.11
CA LEU A 74 -18.31 -10.57 -8.03
C LEU A 74 -19.30 -11.54 -8.69
N SER A 75 -18.88 -12.78 -8.97
CA SER A 75 -19.76 -13.82 -9.53
C SER A 75 -20.73 -14.45 -8.52
N THR A 76 -20.49 -14.32 -7.21
CA THR A 76 -21.31 -14.97 -6.18
C THR A 76 -22.41 -14.09 -5.57
N GLY A 77 -22.51 -12.80 -5.94
CA GLY A 77 -23.71 -11.98 -5.69
C GLY A 77 -24.20 -11.85 -4.24
N LEU A 78 -23.35 -12.00 -3.22
CA LEU A 78 -23.75 -11.89 -1.81
C LEU A 78 -23.38 -10.51 -1.25
N PRO A 79 -24.34 -9.71 -0.73
CA PRO A 79 -24.07 -8.47 -0.02
C PRO A 79 -23.56 -8.75 1.40
N PHE A 80 -22.89 -7.74 1.96
CA PHE A 80 -22.25 -7.75 3.29
C PHE A 80 -23.21 -8.12 4.43
#